data_AF-A0A7Z0TG95-F1
#
_entry.id   AF-A0A7Z0TG95-F1
#
_cell.length_a   1.000
_cell.length_b   1.000
_cell.length_c   1.000
_cell.angle_alpha   90.00
_cell.angle_beta   90.00
_cell.angle_gamma   90.00
#
_symmetry.space_group_name_H-M   'P 1'
#
loop_
_entity.id
_entity.type
_entity.pdbx_description
1 polymer ?
#
loop_
_entity_poly.entity_id
_entity_poly.type
_entity_poly.pdbx_seq_one_letter_code
_entity_poly.pdbx_strand_id
1 'polypeptide(L)'
;MAIKRATQPFTAYLDGVPRVVRTGDLVQDDDPVLKGRERLFEDVDAHVAQRAPRTVEQATADPGEPRSLTSPRQPGRKAAQRKPPAAG
;
A
#
# COMPACT_ATOMS: atom_id res chain seq x y z
N MET A 1 -16.85 -3.16 -12.79
CA MET A 1 -16.65 -2.88 -11.37
C MET A 1 -15.16 -2.96 -11.11
N ALA A 2 -14.51 -1.81 -11.10
CA ALA A 2 -13.12 -1.69 -10.70
C ALA A 2 -13.06 -1.40 -9.20
N ILE A 3 -12.04 -1.95 -8.52
CA ILE A 3 -11.79 -1.66 -7.10
C ILE A 3 -10.71 -0.58 -7.00
N LYS A 4 -11.01 0.48 -6.25
CA LYS A 4 -10.07 1.55 -5.93
C LYS A 4 -9.51 1.36 -4.53
N ARG A 5 -8.22 1.59 -4.36
CA ARG A 5 -7.50 1.53 -3.08
C ARG A 5 -7.17 2.95 -2.62
N ALA A 6 -7.47 3.28 -1.37
CA ALA A 6 -7.10 4.57 -0.80
C ALA A 6 -5.58 4.70 -0.61
N THR A 7 -4.98 5.77 -1.13
CA THR A 7 -3.55 6.07 -0.97
C THR A 7 -3.26 6.92 0.26
N GLN A 8 -4.24 7.71 0.72
CA GLN A 8 -4.13 8.62 1.87
C GLN A 8 -5.38 8.51 2.75
N PRO A 9 -5.25 8.72 4.08
CA PRO A 9 -6.41 8.69 4.98
C PRO A 9 -7.16 10.02 4.92
N PHE A 10 -8.49 9.96 5.02
CA PHE A 10 -9.33 11.15 5.12
C PHE A 10 -10.68 10.82 5.76
N THR A 11 -11.42 11.87 6.12
CA THR A 11 -12.79 11.76 6.61
C THR A 11 -13.70 12.58 5.71
N ALA A 12 -14.87 12.05 5.38
CA ALA A 12 -15.89 12.74 4.61
C ALA A 12 -17.27 12.49 5.21
N TYR A 13 -18.19 13.44 5.02
CA TYR A 13 -19.61 13.20 5.30
C TYR A 13 -20.28 12.73 4.02
N LEU A 14 -20.86 11.55 4.05
CA LEU A 14 -21.67 10.99 2.97
C LEU A 14 -23.08 10.86 3.51
N ASP A 15 -24.05 11.52 2.86
CA ASP A 15 -25.45 11.51 3.27
C ASP A 15 -25.67 11.89 4.75
N GLY A 16 -24.86 12.84 5.23
CA GLY A 16 -24.90 13.30 6.63
C GLY A 16 -24.18 12.39 7.63
N VAL A 17 -23.64 11.25 7.20
CA VAL A 17 -22.90 10.30 8.04
C VAL A 17 -21.40 10.48 7.88
N PRO A 18 -20.63 10.65 8.98
CA PRO A 18 -19.18 10.70 8.91
C PRO A 18 -18.62 9.33 8.55
N ARG A 19 -17.86 9.26 7.45
CA ARG A 19 -17.11 8.08 7.02
C ARG A 19 -15.62 8.37 7.10
N VAL A 20 -14.90 7.50 7.81
CA VAL A 20 -13.44 7.51 7.89
C VAL A 20 -12.90 6.51 6.88
N VAL A 21 -12.01 6.98 6.01
CA VAL A 21 -11.28 6.16 5.04
C VAL A 21 -9.81 6.14 5.45
N ARG A 22 -9.26 4.94 5.60
CA ARG A 22 -7.86 4.71 5.95
C ARG A 22 -7.06 4.39 4.71
N THR A 23 -5.76 4.64 4.75
CA THR A 23 -4.85 4.18 3.68
C THR A 23 -4.94 2.67 3.51
N GLY A 24 -5.17 2.22 2.28
CA GLY A 24 -5.32 0.82 1.91
C GLY A 24 -6.76 0.32 1.91
N ASP A 25 -7.73 1.09 2.42
CA ASP A 25 -9.14 0.72 2.31
C ASP A 25 -9.55 0.57 0.84
N LEU A 26 -10.42 -0.41 0.59
CA LEU A 26 -10.90 -0.75 -0.75
C LEU A 26 -12.33 -0.28 -0.92
N VAL A 27 -12.61 0.37 -2.05
CA VAL A 27 -13.93 0.89 -2.42
C VAL A 27 -14.25 0.53 -3.86
N GLN A 28 -15.54 0.42 -4.18
CA GLN A 28 -15.99 0.26 -5.56
C GLN A 28 -15.83 1.58 -6.32
N ASP A 29 -15.68 1.51 -7.64
CA ASP A 29 -15.54 2.66 -8.54
C ASP A 29 -16.77 3.57 -8.61
N ASP A 30 -17.93 3.07 -8.18
CA ASP A 30 -19.19 3.81 -8.07
C ASP A 30 -19.47 4.37 -6.65
N ASP A 31 -18.56 4.16 -5.69
CA ASP A 31 -18.76 4.63 -4.32
C ASP A 31 -18.72 6.17 -4.26
N PRO A 32 -19.74 6.85 -3.69
CA PRO A 32 -19.80 8.31 -3.61
C PRO A 32 -18.60 8.93 -2.87
N VAL A 33 -17.88 8.15 -2.06
CA VAL A 33 -16.65 8.59 -1.40
C VAL A 33 -15.54 9.00 -2.37
N LEU A 34 -15.57 8.47 -3.61
CA LEU A 34 -14.59 8.78 -4.66
C LEU A 34 -14.80 10.17 -5.27
N LYS A 35 -16.04 10.65 -5.31
CA LYS A 35 -16.41 11.87 -6.04
C LYS A 35 -15.68 13.10 -5.50
N GLY A 36 -14.90 13.76 -6.35
CA GLY A 36 -14.07 14.92 -6.02
C GLY A 36 -12.81 14.59 -5.21
N ARG A 37 -12.52 13.30 -5.01
CA ARG A 37 -11.39 12.78 -4.21
C ARG A 37 -10.63 11.69 -4.94
N GLU A 38 -10.79 11.58 -6.25
CA GLU A 38 -10.25 10.51 -7.09
C GLU A 38 -8.72 10.42 -6.97
N ARG A 39 -8.05 11.56 -6.73
CA ARG A 39 -6.61 11.66 -6.52
C ARG A 39 -6.11 10.96 -5.24
N LEU A 40 -7.00 10.68 -4.29
CA LEU A 40 -6.69 9.97 -3.05
C LEU A 40 -6.79 8.45 -3.20
N PHE A 41 -7.01 7.97 -4.42
CA PHE A 41 -7.18 6.56 -4.73
C PHE A 41 -6.32 6.14 -5.92
N GLU A 42 -6.02 4.86 -5.98
CA GLU A 42 -5.36 4.19 -7.10
C GLU A 42 -6.13 2.94 -7.50
N ASP A 43 -5.93 2.43 -8.72
CA ASP A 43 -6.46 1.13 -9.11
C ASP A 43 -5.78 0.01 -8.33
N VAL A 44 -6.58 -0.86 -7.70
CA VAL A 44 -6.02 -1.97 -6.91
C VAL A 44 -5.21 -2.92 -7.77
N ASP A 45 -5.64 -3.13 -9.03
CA ASP A 45 -4.96 -4.03 -9.96
C ASP A 45 -3.56 -3.50 -10.31
N ALA A 46 -3.42 -2.18 -10.47
CA ALA A 46 -2.13 -1.55 -10.68
C ALA A 46 -1.21 -1.69 -9.46
N HIS A 47 -1.78 -1.54 -8.24
CA HIS A 47 -1.04 -1.74 -7.00
C HIS A 47 -0.54 -3.17 -6.84
N VAL A 48 -1.40 -4.16 -7.11
CA VAL A 48 -1.05 -5.59 -7.02
C VAL A 48 -0.02 -5.96 -8.08
N ALA A 49 -0.18 -5.49 -9.33
CA ALA A 49 0.78 -5.75 -10.39
C ALA A 49 2.19 -5.20 -10.07
N GLN A 50 2.29 -4.04 -9.43
CA GLN A 50 3.58 -3.49 -8.98
C GLN A 50 4.19 -4.25 -7.80
N ARG A 51 3.36 -4.80 -6.91
CA ARG A 51 3.82 -5.54 -5.71
C ARG A 51 4.04 -7.01 -5.94
N ALA A 52 3.46 -7.59 -6.98
CA ALA A 52 3.67 -8.99 -7.32
C ALA A 52 5.19 -9.21 -7.45
N PRO A 53 5.79 -10.08 -6.61
CA PRO A 53 7.18 -10.42 -6.78
C PRO A 53 7.34 -10.96 -8.19
N ARG A 54 8.16 -10.29 -9.00
CA ARG A 54 8.51 -10.73 -10.36
C ARG A 54 9.18 -12.13 -10.35
N THR A 55 9.59 -12.57 -9.17
CA THR A 55 10.06 -13.91 -8.85
C THR A 55 8.85 -14.80 -8.58
N VAL A 56 8.35 -15.44 -9.64
CA VAL A 56 7.62 -16.70 -9.48
C VAL A 56 8.62 -17.68 -8.88
N GLU A 57 8.44 -18.09 -7.62
CA GLU A 57 9.22 -19.17 -7.02
C GLU A 57 9.11 -20.38 -7.96
N GLN A 58 10.22 -20.82 -8.57
CA GLN A 58 10.22 -22.06 -9.32
C GLN A 58 10.05 -23.21 -8.33
N ALA A 59 8.86 -23.81 -8.34
CA ALA A 59 8.55 -25.02 -7.60
C ALA A 59 9.20 -26.24 -8.27
N THR A 60 10.52 -26.35 -8.16
CA THR A 60 11.26 -27.61 -8.35
C THR A 60 12.35 -27.63 -7.28
N ALA A 61 11.91 -27.81 -6.04
CA ALA A 61 12.76 -28.25 -4.95
C ALA A 61 12.33 -29.68 -4.63
N ASP A 62 13.22 -30.63 -4.84
CA ASP A 62 13.00 -32.01 -4.44
C ASP A 62 12.84 -32.10 -2.91
N PRO A 63 12.16 -33.14 -2.39
CA PRO A 63 11.98 -33.32 -0.95
C PRO A 63 13.33 -33.34 -0.21
N GLY A 64 13.64 -32.28 0.54
CA GLY A 64 14.87 -32.14 1.33
C GLY A 64 15.79 -30.97 0.95
N GLU A 65 15.54 -30.29 -0.17
CA GLU A 65 16.33 -29.13 -0.60
C GLU A 65 16.01 -27.87 0.23
N PRO A 66 17.02 -27.12 0.74
CA PRO A 66 16.79 -25.87 1.45
C PRO A 66 16.21 -24.80 0.52
N ARG A 67 15.00 -24.31 0.84
CA ARG A 67 14.35 -23.24 0.07
C ARG A 67 14.96 -21.89 0.40
N SER A 68 15.52 -21.21 -0.60
CA SER A 68 16.01 -19.84 -0.45
C SER A 68 14.85 -18.84 -0.50
N LEU A 69 14.20 -18.62 0.65
CA LEU A 69 13.16 -17.58 0.77
C LEU A 69 13.82 -16.21 0.82
N THR A 70 13.84 -15.50 -0.30
CA THR A 70 14.29 -14.10 -0.30
C THR A 70 13.17 -13.22 0.24
N SER A 71 13.32 -12.73 1.48
CA SER A 71 12.35 -11.78 2.06
C SER A 71 12.37 -10.47 1.27
N PRO A 72 11.21 -9.89 0.87
CA PRO A 72 11.18 -8.61 0.20
C PRO A 72 11.75 -7.53 1.12
N ARG A 73 12.95 -7.06 0.78
CA ARG A 73 13.65 -5.97 1.46
C ARG A 73 12.79 -4.70 1.41
N GLN A 74 12.20 -4.31 2.54
CA GLN A 74 11.66 -2.96 2.67
C GLN A 74 12.81 -1.94 2.47
N PRO A 75 12.68 -0.94 1.58
CA PRO A 75 13.63 0.15 1.55
C PRO A 75 13.59 0.85 2.91
N GLY A 76 14.71 0.80 3.62
CA GLY A 76 14.81 1.29 4.99
C GLY A 76 14.36 2.75 5.10
N ARG A 77 13.53 3.04 6.11
CA ARG A 77 13.38 4.37 6.67
C ARG A 77 14.79 4.89 6.98
N LYS A 78 15.25 5.90 6.22
CA LYS A 78 16.47 6.62 6.56
C LYS A 78 16.28 7.18 7.97
N ALA A 79 17.13 6.72 8.90
CA ALA A 79 17.23 7.26 10.23
C ALA A 79 17.42 8.78 10.12
N ALA A 80 16.51 9.53 10.75
CA ALA A 80 16.64 10.97 10.89
C ALA A 80 18.00 11.27 11.53
N GLN A 81 18.85 11.98 10.80
CA GLN A 81 20.14 12.47 11.27
C GLN A 81 19.90 13.30 12.53
N ARG A 82 20.42 12.81 13.66
CA ARG A 82 20.53 13.58 14.90
C ARG A 82 21.47 14.77 14.65
N LYS A 83 20.93 15.98 14.77
CA LYS A 83 21.67 17.24 14.84
C LYS A 83 22.64 17.18 16.04
N PRO A 84 23.95 17.47 15.90
CA PRO A 84 24.82 17.62 17.07
C PRO A 84 24.51 18.94 17.80
N PRO A 85 24.57 18.98 19.14
CA PRO A 85 24.40 20.21 19.91
C PRO A 85 25.62 21.13 19.73
N ALA A 86 25.36 22.43 19.65
CA ALA A 86 26.38 23.48 19.59
C ALA A 86 27.23 23.44 20.88
N ALA A 87 28.54 23.44 20.72
CA ALA A 87 29.49 23.68 21.81
C ALA A 87 29.42 25.15 22.23
N GLY A 88 29.38 25.38 23.55
CA GLY A 88 29.55 26.69 24.16
C GLY A 88 31.01 27.07 24.36
#